data_AF-A0A315DMW1-F1
#
_entry.id   AF-A0A315DMW1-F1
#
_cell.length_a   1.000
_cell.length_b   1.000
_cell.length_c   1.000
_cell.angle_alpha   90.00
_cell.angle_beta   90.00
_cell.angle_gamma   90.00
#
_symmetry.space_group_name_H-M   'P 1'
#
loop_
_entity.id
_entity.type
_entity.pdbx_description
1 polymer ?
#
loop_
_entity_poly.entity_id
_entity_poly.type
_entity_poly.pdbx_seq_one_letter_code
_entity_poly.pdbx_strand_id
1 'polypeptide(L)'
;MSFAPTRLHRRTLLLSAAAAVAAPHVVRAAGNATPLPPMTEGPFYPQPAWRARGPFAGDWDTDLTRVTRGGRERVAEGEPLGLELQVRDTRGRALDGAVVEIWQCDNWGRYRHPRDGAQPAEVDEGFQGYGEARAGAQGTVAFRTIRPAPYAGRTPHIHLKVRHASFGEITCGG
;
A
#
# COMPACT_ATOMS: atom_id res chain seq x y z
N MET A 1 -6.87 -75.64 22.83
CA MET A 1 -5.85 -74.58 22.71
C MET A 1 -5.74 -74.21 21.24
N SER A 2 -6.29 -73.05 20.84
CA SER A 2 -6.25 -72.57 19.46
C SER A 2 -6.02 -71.07 19.50
N PHE A 3 -4.84 -70.62 19.08
CA PHE A 3 -4.51 -69.21 18.91
C PHE A 3 -4.29 -68.98 17.41
N ALA A 4 -5.16 -68.18 16.81
CA ALA A 4 -5.01 -67.69 15.45
C ALA A 4 -4.09 -66.46 15.44
N PRO A 5 -3.08 -66.36 14.56
CA PRO A 5 -2.27 -65.16 14.43
C PRO A 5 -2.98 -64.08 13.58
N THR A 6 -3.09 -62.89 14.16
CA THR A 6 -3.68 -61.68 13.58
C THR A 6 -2.79 -61.11 12.47
N ARG A 7 -3.40 -60.73 11.35
CA ARG A 7 -2.72 -60.13 10.18
C ARG A 7 -2.17 -58.73 10.50
N LEU A 8 -0.85 -58.57 10.50
CA LEU A 8 -0.18 -57.27 10.56
C LEU A 8 -0.42 -56.49 9.26
N HIS A 9 -1.07 -55.33 9.39
CA HIS A 9 -1.28 -54.39 8.28
C HIS A 9 -0.08 -53.46 8.12
N ARG A 10 0.24 -53.22 6.84
CA ARG A 10 1.36 -52.45 6.32
C ARG A 10 1.29 -50.96 6.72
N ARG A 11 2.46 -50.44 7.11
CA ARG A 11 2.94 -49.06 6.86
C ARG A 11 2.18 -47.94 7.56
N THR A 12 2.55 -47.67 8.82
CA THR A 12 2.34 -46.34 9.43
C THR A 12 3.59 -45.50 9.15
N LEU A 13 3.53 -44.67 8.12
CA LEU A 13 4.52 -43.63 7.83
C LEU A 13 4.32 -42.49 8.84
N LEU A 14 5.33 -42.25 9.68
CA LEU A 14 5.44 -41.04 10.49
C LEU A 14 5.86 -39.89 9.57
N LEU A 15 4.94 -38.96 9.29
CA LEU A 15 5.23 -37.69 8.61
C LEU A 15 5.70 -36.69 9.66
N SER A 16 7.01 -36.47 9.72
CA SER A 16 7.61 -35.35 10.45
C SER A 16 7.32 -34.06 9.69
N ALA A 17 6.38 -33.25 10.17
CA ALA A 17 6.15 -31.91 9.62
C ALA A 17 7.25 -30.96 10.12
N ALA A 18 8.24 -30.66 9.27
CA ALA A 18 9.15 -29.55 9.51
C ALA A 18 8.42 -28.23 9.20
N ALA A 19 8.15 -27.44 10.23
CA ALA A 19 7.64 -26.08 10.06
C ALA A 19 8.75 -25.20 9.48
N ALA A 20 8.73 -24.97 8.17
CA ALA A 20 9.55 -23.96 7.54
C ALA A 20 8.96 -22.58 7.89
N VAL A 21 9.60 -21.86 8.81
CA VAL A 21 9.30 -20.45 9.04
C VAL A 21 9.75 -19.69 7.79
N ALA A 22 8.81 -19.31 6.94
CA ALA A 22 9.07 -18.40 5.84
C ALA A 22 9.41 -17.02 6.42
N ALA A 23 10.70 -16.70 6.52
CA ALA A 23 11.13 -15.35 6.82
C ALA A 23 10.73 -14.45 5.63
N PRO A 24 10.10 -13.28 5.86
CA PRO A 24 9.79 -12.36 4.77
C PRO A 24 11.09 -11.92 4.11
N HIS A 25 11.20 -12.14 2.80
CA HIS A 25 12.33 -11.69 2.01
C HIS A 25 12.27 -10.17 1.87
N VAL A 26 12.94 -9.44 2.76
CA VAL A 26 13.18 -8.01 2.60
C VAL A 26 14.29 -7.85 1.56
N VAL A 27 13.91 -7.64 0.30
CA VAL A 27 14.86 -7.28 -0.76
C VAL A 27 15.27 -5.83 -0.57
N ARG A 28 16.46 -5.60 -0.02
CA ARG A 28 17.01 -4.27 0.16
C ARG A 28 17.86 -3.89 -1.05
N ALA A 29 17.30 -3.10 -1.97
CA ALA A 29 18.06 -2.55 -3.09
C ALA A 29 19.11 -1.56 -2.56
N ALA A 30 20.38 -1.96 -2.59
CA ALA A 30 21.52 -1.10 -2.30
C ALA A 30 22.27 -0.84 -3.61
N GLY A 31 22.00 0.31 -4.21
CA GLY A 31 22.74 0.83 -5.37
C GLY A 31 22.87 2.34 -5.25
N ASN A 32 23.86 2.93 -5.92
CA ASN A 32 23.95 4.38 -6.08
C ASN A 32 22.58 4.89 -6.59
N ALA A 33 21.90 5.71 -5.79
CA ALA A 33 20.55 6.11 -6.10
C ALA A 33 20.56 7.07 -7.30
N THR A 34 20.06 6.59 -8.44
CA THR A 34 19.68 7.47 -9.54
C THR A 34 18.63 8.45 -9.01
N PRO A 35 18.78 9.77 -9.23
CA PRO A 35 17.73 10.73 -8.87
C PRO A 35 16.39 10.28 -9.47
N LEU A 36 15.32 10.39 -8.70
CA LEU A 36 13.98 10.17 -9.23
C LEU A 36 13.75 11.16 -10.37
N PRO A 37 13.42 10.68 -11.59
CA PRO A 37 13.11 11.59 -12.68
C PRO A 37 11.87 12.41 -12.30
N PRO A 38 11.82 13.72 -12.64
CA PRO A 38 10.60 14.48 -12.44
C PRO A 38 9.50 13.90 -13.34
N MET A 39 8.38 13.51 -12.74
CA MET A 39 7.18 13.10 -13.46
C MET A 39 6.05 14.10 -13.20
N THR A 40 5.12 14.20 -14.15
CA THR A 40 3.89 14.95 -13.93
C THR A 40 3.12 14.33 -12.77
N GLU A 41 2.36 15.15 -12.04
CA GLU A 41 1.28 14.64 -11.21
C GLU A 41 0.35 13.84 -12.11
N GLY A 42 0.38 12.52 -11.95
CA GLY A 42 -0.54 11.62 -12.63
C GLY A 42 -1.99 12.04 -12.40
N PRO A 43 -2.95 11.42 -13.12
CA PRO A 43 -4.34 11.82 -12.98
C PRO A 43 -4.83 11.68 -11.53
N PHE A 44 -5.84 12.48 -11.20
CA PHE A 44 -6.62 12.37 -9.96
C PHE A 44 -5.86 12.66 -8.65
N TYR A 45 -4.80 13.49 -8.68
CA TYR A 45 -4.15 13.98 -7.47
C TYR A 45 -5.13 14.77 -6.57
N PRO A 46 -5.30 14.40 -5.28
CA PRO A 46 -6.20 15.09 -4.37
C PRO A 46 -5.66 16.47 -3.96
N GLN A 47 -6.27 17.54 -4.45
CA GLN A 47 -5.85 18.89 -4.09
C GLN A 47 -6.06 19.17 -2.59
N PRO A 48 -5.20 19.98 -1.94
CA PRO A 48 -5.28 20.28 -0.50
C PRO A 48 -6.66 20.75 -0.03
N ALA A 49 -7.36 21.56 -0.83
CA ALA A 49 -8.71 22.03 -0.52
C ALA A 49 -9.71 20.87 -0.30
N TRP A 50 -9.57 19.77 -1.04
CA TRP A 50 -10.46 18.62 -0.97
C TRP A 50 -10.15 17.68 0.19
N ARG A 51 -8.92 17.73 0.71
CA ARG A 51 -8.52 17.06 1.96
C ARG A 51 -9.10 17.77 3.17
N ALA A 52 -9.19 19.10 3.11
CA ALA A 52 -9.80 19.89 4.17
C ALA A 52 -11.33 19.85 4.12
N ARG A 53 -11.91 19.92 2.91
CA ARG A 53 -13.35 19.97 2.66
C ARG A 53 -13.63 19.22 1.37
N GLY A 54 -14.05 17.96 1.45
CA GLY A 54 -14.27 17.16 0.25
C GLY A 54 -14.25 15.64 0.51
N PRO A 55 -14.03 14.83 -0.53
CA PRO A 55 -14.17 13.38 -0.44
C PRO A 55 -13.16 12.73 0.51
N PHE A 56 -12.05 13.41 0.82
CA PHE A 56 -10.99 12.93 1.71
C PHE A 56 -11.02 13.58 3.11
N ALA A 57 -12.06 14.35 3.45
CA ALA A 57 -12.09 15.10 4.71
C ALA A 57 -11.98 14.18 5.94
N GLY A 58 -10.80 14.19 6.57
CA GLY A 58 -10.49 13.38 7.76
C GLY A 58 -9.98 11.97 7.50
N ASP A 59 -9.93 11.51 6.24
CA ASP A 59 -9.58 10.14 5.84
C ASP A 59 -8.36 10.16 4.90
N TRP A 60 -7.18 10.46 5.44
CA TRP A 60 -5.91 10.51 4.67
C TRP A 60 -4.67 10.11 5.48
N ASP A 61 -4.86 9.26 6.49
CA ASP A 61 -3.76 8.78 7.32
C ASP A 61 -2.97 7.66 6.62
N THR A 62 -2.20 6.90 7.41
CA THR A 62 -1.38 5.81 6.88
C THR A 62 -2.13 4.48 6.72
N ASP A 63 -3.39 4.37 7.14
CA ASP A 63 -4.19 3.16 6.97
C ASP A 63 -5.35 3.41 6.01
N LEU A 64 -5.05 3.34 4.71
CA LEU A 64 -6.02 3.55 3.65
C LEU A 64 -7.11 2.48 3.61
N THR A 65 -6.98 1.39 4.39
CA THR A 65 -7.90 0.24 4.39
C THR A 65 -9.12 0.44 5.28
N ARG A 66 -9.23 1.58 5.96
CA ARG A 66 -10.31 1.89 6.89
C ARG A 66 -10.78 3.31 6.74
N VAL A 67 -12.10 3.49 6.77
CA VAL A 67 -12.77 4.79 6.75
C VAL A 67 -13.80 4.81 7.88
N THR A 68 -13.77 5.84 8.72
CA THR A 68 -14.74 5.99 9.82
C THR A 68 -15.59 7.24 9.61
N ARG A 69 -16.90 7.04 9.36
CA ARG A 69 -17.85 8.13 9.13
C ARG A 69 -19.13 7.92 9.92
N GLY A 70 -19.59 8.98 10.61
CA GLY A 70 -20.81 8.94 11.41
C GLY A 70 -20.79 7.86 12.50
N GLY A 71 -19.61 7.55 13.06
CA GLY A 71 -19.44 6.51 14.08
C GLY A 71 -19.47 5.06 13.54
N ARG A 72 -19.47 4.87 12.22
CA ARG A 72 -19.37 3.56 11.57
C ARG A 72 -18.04 3.43 10.87
N GLU A 73 -17.33 2.34 11.15
CA GLU A 73 -16.12 1.95 10.43
C GLU A 73 -16.50 1.07 9.24
N ARG A 74 -15.85 1.32 8.10
CA ARG A 74 -15.87 0.46 6.92
C ARG A 74 -14.45 0.03 6.61
N VAL A 75 -14.31 -1.18 6.07
CA VAL A 75 -13.04 -1.77 5.68
C VAL A 75 -13.00 -1.87 4.16
N ALA A 76 -11.86 -1.51 3.57
CA ALA A 76 -11.63 -1.59 2.14
C ALA A 76 -11.75 -3.04 1.62
N GLU A 77 -12.31 -3.17 0.44
CA GLU A 77 -12.30 -4.39 -0.36
C GLU A 77 -10.97 -4.53 -1.11
N GLY A 78 -10.59 -5.77 -1.42
CA GLY A 78 -9.37 -6.08 -2.17
C GLY A 78 -8.29 -6.76 -1.33
N GLU A 79 -7.14 -6.99 -1.96
CA GLU A 79 -6.00 -7.68 -1.33
C GLU A 79 -5.17 -6.69 -0.50
N PRO A 80 -5.03 -6.89 0.83
CA PRO A 80 -4.23 -6.00 1.67
C PRO A 80 -2.76 -5.97 1.22
N LEU A 81 -2.18 -4.77 1.22
CA LEU A 81 -0.80 -4.50 0.85
C LEU A 81 -0.15 -3.58 1.88
N GLY A 82 0.97 -4.03 2.46
CA GLY A 82 1.87 -3.17 3.22
C GLY A 82 2.87 -2.50 2.29
N LEU A 83 2.97 -1.17 2.36
CA LEU A 83 3.91 -0.38 1.57
C LEU A 83 4.89 0.33 2.51
N GLU A 84 6.14 -0.14 2.54
CA GLU A 84 7.23 0.50 3.27
C GLU A 84 8.12 1.26 2.30
N LEU A 85 8.43 2.52 2.64
CA LEU A 85 9.24 3.40 1.81
C LEU A 85 10.36 4.00 2.66
N GLN A 86 11.50 4.24 2.01
CA GLN A 86 12.61 4.95 2.61
C GLN A 86 13.11 6.07 1.70
N VAL A 87 13.03 7.30 2.20
CA VAL A 87 13.47 8.50 1.50
C VAL A 87 14.95 8.74 1.79
N ARG A 88 15.76 8.75 0.72
CA ARG A 88 17.20 8.99 0.77
C ARG A 88 17.61 9.99 -0.31
N ASP A 89 18.68 10.72 -0.06
CA ASP A 89 19.35 11.51 -1.11
C ASP A 89 20.25 10.63 -2.00
N THR A 90 20.85 11.24 -3.02
CA THR A 90 21.76 10.57 -3.98
C THR A 90 23.06 10.07 -3.35
N ARG A 91 23.38 10.50 -2.12
CA ARG A 91 24.52 10.00 -1.32
C ARG A 91 24.09 8.90 -0.35
N GLY A 92 22.84 8.45 -0.43
CA GLY A 92 22.28 7.42 0.42
C GLY A 92 21.93 7.88 1.83
N ARG A 93 21.99 9.19 2.14
CA ARG A 93 21.62 9.70 3.47
C ARG A 93 20.10 9.68 3.62
N ALA A 94 19.62 9.15 4.73
CA ALA A 94 18.20 9.18 5.05
C ALA A 94 17.72 10.62 5.27
N LEU A 95 16.52 10.93 4.79
CA LEU A 95 15.93 12.27 4.89
C LEU A 95 14.81 12.29 5.93
N ASP A 96 15.15 12.78 7.11
CA ASP A 96 14.19 13.03 8.19
C ASP A 96 13.19 14.12 7.80
N GLY A 97 11.95 13.98 8.24
CA GLY A 97 10.91 14.99 8.04
C GLY A 97 10.39 15.11 6.61
N ALA A 98 10.84 14.28 5.66
CA ALA A 98 10.27 14.22 4.31
C ALA A 98 8.78 13.84 4.38
N VAL A 99 7.93 14.56 3.67
CA VAL A 99 6.50 14.24 3.57
C VAL A 99 6.29 13.36 2.34
N VAL A 100 5.68 12.20 2.52
CA VAL A 100 5.36 11.25 1.46
C VAL A 100 3.85 11.16 1.33
N GLU A 101 3.36 11.32 0.11
CA GLU A 101 1.95 11.24 -0.25
C GLU A 101 1.78 10.09 -1.25
N ILE A 102 0.74 9.27 -1.07
CA ILE A 102 0.35 8.24 -2.03
C ILE A 102 -1.10 8.42 -2.47
N TRP A 103 -1.41 8.06 -3.72
CA TRP A 103 -2.78 7.93 -4.20
C TRP A 103 -2.91 6.83 -5.24
N GLN A 104 -4.07 6.18 -5.27
CA GLN A 104 -4.36 5.08 -6.19
C GLN A 104 -5.88 4.89 -6.36
N CYS A 105 -6.26 4.07 -7.32
CA CYS A 105 -7.63 3.56 -7.42
C CYS A 105 -7.92 2.47 -6.37
N ASP A 106 -9.21 2.25 -6.14
CA ASP A 106 -9.73 1.14 -5.33
C ASP A 106 -9.68 -0.22 -6.05
N ASN A 107 -10.22 -1.27 -5.42
CA ASN A 107 -10.29 -2.63 -5.97
C ASN A 107 -11.16 -2.74 -7.24
N TRP A 108 -11.96 -1.72 -7.55
CA TRP A 108 -12.79 -1.65 -8.76
C TRP A 108 -12.20 -0.71 -9.82
N GLY A 109 -10.99 -0.21 -9.59
CA GLY A 109 -10.30 0.68 -10.52
C GLY A 109 -10.84 2.11 -10.52
N ARG A 110 -11.60 2.51 -9.49
CA ARG A 110 -12.13 3.88 -9.36
C ARG A 110 -11.24 4.74 -8.48
N TYR A 111 -11.02 5.98 -8.90
CA TYR A 111 -10.44 6.99 -8.03
C TYR A 111 -11.53 7.68 -7.22
N ARG A 112 -11.28 7.89 -5.92
CA ARG A 112 -12.10 8.74 -5.06
C ARG A 112 -11.95 10.22 -5.44
N HIS A 113 -12.36 10.59 -6.65
CA HIS A 113 -12.07 11.88 -7.26
C HIS A 113 -13.26 12.36 -8.11
N PRO A 114 -13.72 13.62 -7.99
CA PRO A 114 -14.87 14.13 -8.75
C PRO A 114 -14.76 13.98 -10.28
N ARG A 115 -13.54 14.08 -10.83
CA ARG A 115 -13.27 13.88 -12.27
C ARG A 115 -13.23 12.41 -12.72
N ASP A 116 -13.22 11.44 -11.80
CA ASP A 116 -13.32 10.02 -12.17
C ASP A 116 -14.71 9.71 -12.74
N GLY A 117 -15.74 10.42 -12.26
CA GLY A 117 -17.11 10.29 -12.73
C GLY A 117 -17.87 9.10 -12.15
N ALA A 118 -17.24 8.30 -11.29
CA ALA A 118 -17.91 7.23 -10.55
C ALA A 118 -19.05 7.77 -9.66
N GLN A 119 -20.17 7.05 -9.67
CA GLN A 119 -21.27 7.24 -8.74
C GLN A 119 -20.87 6.73 -7.34
N PRO A 120 -21.53 7.21 -6.26
CA PRO A 120 -21.22 6.75 -4.90
C PRO A 120 -21.27 5.23 -4.71
N ALA A 121 -22.16 4.53 -5.43
CA ALA A 121 -22.28 3.07 -5.36
C ALA A 121 -21.20 2.31 -6.15
N GLU A 122 -20.34 3.02 -6.89
CA GLU A 122 -19.27 2.43 -7.70
C GLU A 122 -17.89 2.58 -7.05
N VAL A 123 -17.78 3.28 -5.92
CA VAL A 123 -16.53 3.48 -5.18
C VAL A 123 -16.54 2.73 -3.86
N ASP A 124 -15.40 2.17 -3.48
CA ASP A 124 -15.26 1.49 -2.20
C ASP A 124 -15.32 2.50 -1.04
N GLU A 125 -16.44 2.53 -0.31
CA GLU A 125 -16.63 3.42 0.83
C GLU A 125 -15.65 3.15 2.00
N GLY A 126 -15.04 1.97 2.06
CA GLY A 126 -14.03 1.58 3.04
C GLY A 126 -12.60 1.95 2.67
N PHE A 127 -12.34 2.38 1.43
CA PHE A 127 -11.00 2.71 0.96
C PHE A 127 -10.75 4.22 0.88
N GLN A 128 -9.69 4.72 1.52
CA GLN A 128 -9.36 6.16 1.53
C GLN A 128 -8.90 6.66 0.16
N GLY A 129 -8.10 5.86 -0.57
CA GLY A 129 -7.55 6.23 -1.88
C GLY A 129 -6.41 7.25 -1.88
N TYR A 130 -6.13 7.88 -0.74
CA TYR A 130 -5.04 8.82 -0.54
C TYR A 130 -4.52 8.73 0.90
N GLY A 131 -3.20 8.87 1.09
CA GLY A 131 -2.59 8.96 2.40
C GLY A 131 -1.36 9.85 2.42
N GLU A 132 -1.10 10.50 3.56
CA GLU A 132 0.11 11.30 3.80
C GLU A 132 0.82 10.85 5.08
N ALA A 133 2.14 10.74 5.00
CA ALA A 133 2.99 10.41 6.13
C ALA A 133 4.24 11.29 6.16
N ARG A 134 4.72 11.62 7.37
CA ARG A 134 6.03 12.24 7.56
C ARG A 134 7.05 11.18 7.94
N ALA A 135 8.15 11.14 7.20
CA ALA A 135 9.28 10.27 7.48
C ALA A 135 9.94 10.64 8.81
N GLY A 136 10.31 9.61 9.59
CA GLY A 136 11.12 9.79 10.79
C GLY A 136 12.61 9.90 10.50
N ALA A 137 13.44 9.87 11.55
CA ALA A 137 14.90 10.08 11.46
C ALA A 137 15.64 9.12 10.51
N GLN A 138 15.10 7.92 10.27
CA GLN A 138 15.65 6.94 9.33
C GLN A 138 15.11 7.09 7.89
N GLY A 139 14.36 8.16 7.62
CA GLY A 139 13.72 8.44 6.34
C GLY A 139 12.57 7.50 6.01
N THR A 140 12.05 6.74 6.98
CA THR A 140 11.08 5.67 6.74
C THR A 140 9.64 6.14 6.93
N VAL A 141 8.74 5.67 6.06
CA VAL A 141 7.28 5.73 6.20
C VAL A 141 6.67 4.38 5.84
N ALA A 142 5.50 4.08 6.39
CA ALA A 142 4.75 2.87 6.07
C ALA A 142 3.28 3.21 5.87
N PHE A 143 2.65 2.54 4.91
CA PHE A 143 1.22 2.62 4.62
C PHE A 143 0.61 1.22 4.62
N ARG A 144 -0.63 1.11 5.08
CA ARG A 144 -1.51 -0.03 4.83
C ARG A 144 -2.47 0.39 3.73
N THR A 145 -2.48 -0.34 2.62
CA THR A 145 -3.32 -0.08 1.45
C THR A 145 -3.83 -1.41 0.88
N ILE A 146 -4.40 -1.38 -0.33
CA ILE A 146 -4.77 -2.56 -1.10
C ILE A 146 -3.95 -2.63 -2.39
N ARG A 147 -3.79 -3.82 -2.96
CA ARG A 147 -3.22 -3.98 -4.30
C ARG A 147 -4.07 -3.17 -5.29
N PRO A 148 -3.49 -2.24 -6.08
CA PRO A 148 -4.25 -1.46 -7.03
C PRO A 148 -4.86 -2.37 -8.11
N ALA A 149 -6.11 -2.09 -8.49
CA ALA A 149 -6.77 -2.82 -9.55
C ALA A 149 -6.25 -2.40 -10.94
N PRO A 150 -6.30 -3.29 -11.95
CA PRO A 150 -6.12 -2.89 -13.33
C PRO A 150 -7.21 -1.91 -13.77
N TYR A 151 -6.84 -0.86 -14.52
CA TYR A 151 -7.80 0.04 -15.16
C TYR A 151 -7.29 0.48 -16.54
N ALA A 152 -8.20 0.90 -17.41
CA ALA A 152 -7.91 1.08 -18.83
C ALA A 152 -6.72 2.04 -19.08
N GLY A 153 -5.76 1.57 -19.88
CA GLY A 153 -4.64 2.38 -20.36
C GLY A 153 -3.41 2.44 -19.46
N ARG A 154 -3.39 1.79 -18.29
CA ARG A 154 -2.20 1.71 -17.42
C ARG A 154 -2.06 0.34 -16.73
N THR A 155 -0.84 0.00 -16.35
CA THR A 155 -0.57 -1.11 -15.42
C THR A 155 -1.09 -0.75 -14.03
N PRO A 156 -1.40 -1.71 -13.14
CA PRO A 156 -1.67 -1.40 -11.74
C PRO A 156 -0.51 -0.63 -11.10
N HIS A 157 -0.79 0.52 -10.48
CA HIS A 157 0.23 1.37 -9.87
C HIS A 157 -0.32 2.16 -8.69
N ILE A 158 0.61 2.65 -7.87
CA ILE A 158 0.38 3.61 -6.79
C ILE A 158 1.19 4.85 -7.17
N HIS A 159 0.54 6.00 -7.21
CA HIS A 159 1.23 7.26 -7.40
C HIS A 159 1.88 7.70 -6.10
N LEU A 160 3.01 8.40 -6.21
CA LEU A 160 3.80 8.83 -5.07
C LEU A 160 4.29 10.27 -5.29
N LYS A 161 4.20 11.09 -4.24
CA LYS A 161 4.82 12.42 -4.20
C LYS A 161 5.64 12.54 -2.92
N VAL A 162 6.81 13.15 -3.02
CA VAL A 162 7.67 13.46 -1.87
C VAL A 162 7.95 14.95 -1.81
N ARG A 163 7.81 15.54 -0.62
CA ARG A 163 8.15 16.93 -0.34
C ARG A 163 9.17 17.02 0.79
N HIS A 164 10.17 17.87 0.63
CA HIS A 164 11.19 18.11 1.65
C HIS A 164 11.84 19.48 1.46
N ALA A 165 12.25 20.11 2.55
CA ALA A 165 12.84 21.46 2.52
C ALA A 165 14.10 21.57 1.63
N SER A 166 14.85 20.47 1.46
CA SER A 166 16.08 20.46 0.67
C SER A 166 15.91 20.37 -0.84
N PHE A 167 14.72 20.01 -1.33
CA PHE A 167 14.49 19.82 -2.78
C PHE A 167 13.11 20.26 -3.27
N GLY A 168 12.24 20.79 -2.39
CA GLY A 168 10.89 21.19 -2.76
C GLY A 168 9.96 19.98 -2.87
N GLU A 169 9.50 19.65 -4.08
CA GLU A 169 8.63 18.51 -4.37
C GLU A 169 9.11 17.68 -5.56
N ILE A 170 8.89 16.38 -5.48
CA ILE A 170 9.13 15.41 -6.56
C ILE A 170 7.91 14.50 -6.65
N THR A 171 7.39 14.31 -7.85
CA THR A 171 6.28 13.39 -8.11
C THR A 171 6.75 12.22 -8.97
N CYS A 172 6.30 11.02 -8.63
CA CYS A 172 6.54 9.76 -9.32
C CYS A 172 5.19 9.09 -9.58
N GLY A 173 4.79 8.96 -10.85
CA GLY A 173 3.51 8.35 -11.22
C GLY A 173 3.29 8.39 -12.72
N GLY A 174 3.49 7.25 -13.39
CA GLY A 174 3.30 7.07 -14.83
C GLY A 174 3.05 5.62 -15.16
#